data_AF-A0A8T5RM70-F1
#
_entry.id   AF-A0A8T5RM70-F1
#
_cell.length_a   1.000
_cell.length_b   1.000
_cell.length_c   1.000
_cell.angle_alpha   90.00
_cell.angle_beta   90.00
_cell.angle_gamma   90.00
#
_symmetry.space_group_name_H-M   'P 1'
#
loop_
_entity.id
_entity.type
_entity.pdbx_description
1 polymer ?
#
loop_
_entity_poly.entity_id
_entity_poly.type
_entity_poly.pdbx_seq_one_letter_code
_entity_poly.pdbx_strand_id
1 'polypeptide(L)'
;ALVEENEIIEEPILDNSDQKESMMIDFSDLGKTDLNELIEMKQATETVRHEDLSSKSEKSKTNQTAGISDELEKRIQEELHKKKKKEKKQIITQEDFIKFTEKRRDKIWYHALNYLTFKVEDHTSSKYLLYDVLKEDTSKSPIDPIPEHQFYFGLGFLLRLSIDNTQIVRYLSGGKFKINFDIEIIKKILEEAGPPIITKPVIEDDVKKNYFKDFLKDDFTDI
;
A
#
# COMPACT_ATOMS: atom_id res chain seq x y z
N ALA A 1 57.73 35.73 -2.92
CA ALA A 1 56.91 35.64 -1.71
C ALA A 1 55.51 35.27 -2.17
N LEU A 2 55.14 34.01 -1.97
CA LEU A 2 53.84 33.45 -2.33
C LEU A 2 53.02 33.41 -1.05
N VAL A 3 51.87 34.09 -1.05
CA VAL A 3 50.84 33.98 -0.01
C VAL A 3 49.69 33.26 -0.68
N GLU A 4 49.51 31.99 -0.35
CA GLU A 4 48.34 31.20 -0.73
C GLU A 4 47.22 31.49 0.27
N GLU A 5 46.13 32.06 -0.22
CA GLU A 5 44.87 32.21 0.50
C GLU A 5 44.12 30.88 0.45
N ASN A 6 43.80 30.34 1.63
CA ASN A 6 42.92 29.19 1.78
C ASN A 6 41.46 29.62 1.60
N GLU A 7 40.89 29.39 0.41
CA GLU A 7 39.44 29.42 0.21
C GLU A 7 38.83 28.08 0.64
N ILE A 8 38.02 28.13 1.69
CA ILE A 8 37.06 27.08 2.06
C ILE A 8 35.81 27.37 1.24
N ILE A 9 35.45 26.48 0.30
CA ILE A 9 34.16 26.54 -0.39
C ILE A 9 33.45 25.20 -0.16
N GLU A 10 32.31 25.32 0.50
CA GLU A 10 31.39 24.27 0.95
C GLU A 10 30.89 23.42 -0.23
N GLU A 11 31.01 22.10 -0.12
CA GLU A 11 30.34 21.17 -1.02
C GLU A 11 28.82 21.20 -0.75
N PRO A 12 27.97 21.16 -1.80
CA PRO A 12 26.53 21.09 -1.61
C PRO A 12 26.16 19.74 -0.99
N ILE A 13 25.48 19.79 0.15
CA ILE A 13 24.84 18.63 0.77
C ILE A 13 23.81 18.08 -0.24
N LEU A 14 24.20 17.05 -0.97
CA LEU A 14 23.30 16.27 -1.81
C LEU A 14 22.21 15.68 -0.91
N ASP A 15 20.99 16.14 -1.14
CA ASP A 15 19.79 15.77 -0.42
C ASP A 15 19.55 14.27 -0.62
N ASN A 16 19.77 13.51 0.46
CA ASN A 16 19.78 12.04 0.49
C ASN A 16 18.35 11.46 0.58
N SER A 17 17.37 12.14 -0.03
CA SER A 17 15.95 11.76 0.00
C SER A 17 15.69 10.47 -0.77
N ASP A 18 16.37 10.29 -1.90
CA ASP A 18 16.12 9.17 -2.82
C ASP A 18 16.66 7.85 -2.26
N GLN A 19 17.69 7.90 -1.41
CA GLN A 19 18.19 6.72 -0.70
C GLN A 19 17.29 6.36 0.49
N LYS A 20 16.68 7.35 1.18
CA LYS A 20 15.71 7.09 2.25
C LYS A 20 14.44 6.42 1.73
N GLU A 21 13.99 6.75 0.53
CA GLU A 21 12.83 6.12 -0.09
C GLU A 21 13.10 4.66 -0.48
N SER A 22 14.35 4.32 -0.88
CA SER A 22 14.77 2.93 -1.10
C SER A 22 14.95 2.10 0.19
N MET A 23 15.07 2.77 1.36
CA MET A 23 15.19 2.13 2.67
C MET A 23 13.86 2.07 3.44
N MET A 24 12.78 2.63 2.90
CA MET A 24 11.43 2.30 3.34
C MET A 24 11.09 0.90 2.85
N ILE A 25 11.42 -0.08 3.69
CA ILE A 25 10.98 -1.47 3.54
C ILE A 25 9.46 -1.45 3.32
N ASP A 26 9.04 -1.79 2.10
CA ASP A 26 7.64 -1.84 1.71
C ASP A 26 6.97 -2.96 2.51
N PHE A 27 6.27 -2.61 3.59
CA PHE A 27 5.60 -3.57 4.47
C PHE A 27 4.47 -4.35 3.76
N SER A 28 4.23 -4.09 2.46
CA SER A 28 3.38 -4.92 1.61
C SER A 28 3.99 -6.29 1.26
N ASP A 29 5.32 -6.44 1.32
CA ASP A 29 5.99 -7.71 0.98
C ASP A 29 6.28 -8.61 2.19
N LEU A 30 6.10 -8.12 3.43
CA LEU A 30 6.18 -8.97 4.63
C LEU A 30 5.10 -10.07 4.68
N GLY A 31 4.02 -9.94 3.91
CA GLY A 31 3.02 -10.98 3.75
C GLY A 31 3.43 -12.10 2.78
N LYS A 32 4.56 -11.94 2.08
CA LYS A 32 5.06 -12.84 1.02
C LYS A 32 6.49 -13.34 1.23
N THR A 33 7.26 -12.75 2.16
CA THR A 33 8.59 -13.24 2.53
C THR A 33 8.52 -14.71 2.97
N ASP A 34 9.19 -15.59 2.23
CA ASP A 34 9.24 -17.02 2.53
C ASP A 34 10.09 -17.24 3.80
N LEU A 35 9.79 -18.29 4.57
CA LEU A 35 10.56 -18.61 5.77
C LEU A 35 12.04 -18.84 5.43
N ASN A 36 12.30 -19.40 4.24
CA ASN A 36 13.64 -19.61 3.71
C ASN A 36 14.36 -18.28 3.45
N GLU A 37 13.67 -17.27 2.91
CA GLU A 37 14.25 -15.95 2.66
C GLU A 37 14.58 -15.22 3.97
N LEU A 38 13.72 -15.35 4.99
CA LEU A 38 13.99 -14.82 6.34
C LEU A 38 15.15 -15.54 7.04
N ILE A 39 15.27 -16.85 6.84
CA ILE A 39 16.42 -17.64 7.34
C ILE A 39 17.69 -17.24 6.61
N GLU A 40 17.65 -17.03 5.30
CA GLU A 40 18.78 -16.57 4.49
C GLU A 40 19.21 -15.16 4.88
N MET A 41 18.28 -14.25 5.15
CA MET A 41 18.59 -12.91 5.67
C MET A 41 19.20 -12.97 7.07
N LYS A 42 18.67 -13.83 7.96
CA LYS A 42 19.26 -14.08 9.28
C LYS A 42 20.68 -14.63 9.14
N GLN A 43 20.89 -15.61 8.27
CA GLN A 43 22.21 -16.17 8.00
C GLN A 43 23.15 -15.10 7.42
N ALA A 44 22.70 -14.29 6.47
CA ALA A 44 23.49 -13.20 5.91
C ALA A 44 23.91 -12.17 6.97
N THR A 45 23.00 -11.79 7.88
CA THR A 45 23.31 -10.85 8.98
C THR A 45 24.24 -11.45 10.04
N GLU A 46 24.12 -12.76 10.32
CA GLU A 46 25.07 -13.50 11.17
C GLU A 46 26.45 -13.60 10.51
N THR A 47 26.51 -13.81 9.19
CA THR A 47 27.77 -13.90 8.44
C THR A 47 28.50 -12.56 8.40
N VAL A 48 27.79 -11.45 8.19
CA VAL A 48 28.36 -10.09 8.25
C VAL A 48 28.86 -9.74 9.66
N ARG A 49 28.13 -10.15 10.70
CA ARG A 49 28.61 -10.04 12.10
C ARG A 49 29.88 -10.86 12.36
N HIS A 50 30.02 -12.01 11.72
CA HIS A 50 31.20 -12.85 11.86
C HIS A 50 32.40 -12.35 11.04
N GLU A 51 32.18 -11.65 9.92
CA GLU A 51 33.26 -11.02 9.15
C GLU A 51 33.87 -9.81 9.88
N ASP A 52 33.06 -9.01 10.58
CA ASP A 52 33.53 -7.90 11.45
C ASP A 52 34.31 -8.37 12.69
N LEU A 53 34.15 -9.64 13.09
CA LEU A 53 34.87 -10.24 14.21
C LEU A 53 36.19 -10.92 13.80
N SER A 54 36.50 -11.02 12.50
CA SER A 54 37.77 -11.57 12.03
C SER A 54 38.94 -10.57 12.11
N SER A 55 38.66 -9.29 12.43
CA SER A 55 39.66 -8.21 12.51
C SER A 55 39.72 -7.50 13.87
N LYS A 56 39.51 -8.21 14.99
CA LYS A 56 40.07 -7.87 16.31
C LYS A 56 39.84 -8.97 17.33
N SER A 57 40.93 -9.60 17.73
CA SER A 57 41.01 -10.45 18.92
C SER A 57 40.63 -9.67 20.18
N GLU A 58 39.69 -10.18 20.99
CA GLU A 58 39.93 -10.67 22.36
C GLU A 58 38.62 -11.01 23.12
N LYS A 59 38.57 -12.27 23.58
CA LYS A 59 37.90 -12.81 24.78
C LYS A 59 36.66 -12.10 25.35
N SER A 60 35.51 -12.78 25.25
CA SER A 60 34.72 -13.13 26.44
C SER A 60 33.75 -14.28 26.15
N LYS A 61 33.88 -15.35 26.94
CA LYS A 61 32.96 -16.49 27.01
C LYS A 61 31.57 -16.00 27.44
N THR A 62 30.53 -16.36 26.70
CA THR A 62 29.17 -16.48 27.23
C THR A 62 28.46 -17.64 26.55
N ASN A 63 28.82 -18.85 26.96
CA ASN A 63 28.03 -20.06 26.69
C ASN A 63 26.81 -20.04 27.60
N GLN A 64 25.67 -19.51 27.14
CA GLN A 64 24.35 -19.74 27.71
C GLN A 64 23.30 -19.05 26.81
N THR A 65 22.78 -19.76 25.80
CA THR A 65 21.50 -19.42 25.11
C THR A 65 21.06 -20.46 24.06
N ALA A 66 21.81 -21.54 23.80
CA ALA A 66 21.48 -22.47 22.71
C ALA A 66 20.34 -23.46 22.99
N GLY A 67 19.85 -23.60 24.23
CA GLY A 67 18.89 -24.66 24.59
C GLY A 67 17.40 -24.27 24.57
N ILE A 68 17.07 -22.98 24.51
CA ILE A 68 15.68 -22.48 24.59
C ILE A 68 15.12 -22.15 23.19
N SER A 69 15.97 -22.14 22.16
CA SER A 69 15.62 -21.76 20.78
C SER A 69 14.78 -22.81 20.06
N ASP A 70 15.17 -24.09 20.11
CA ASP A 70 14.61 -25.11 19.21
C ASP A 70 13.15 -25.49 19.52
N GLU A 71 12.77 -25.53 20.80
CA GLU A 71 11.40 -25.85 21.19
C GLU A 71 10.45 -24.66 20.94
N LEU A 72 10.94 -23.44 21.16
CA LEU A 72 10.19 -22.22 20.87
C LEU A 72 10.02 -22.05 19.36
N GLU A 73 11.07 -22.31 18.58
CA GLU A 73 11.08 -22.24 17.12
C GLU A 73 10.16 -23.28 16.49
N LYS A 74 10.15 -24.52 17.00
CA LYS A 74 9.16 -25.53 16.58
C LYS A 74 7.72 -25.10 16.91
N ARG A 75 7.47 -24.53 18.09
CA ARG A 75 6.14 -24.01 18.44
C ARG A 75 5.72 -22.85 17.53
N ILE A 76 6.64 -21.94 17.19
CA ILE A 76 6.41 -20.84 16.26
C ILE A 76 6.11 -21.37 14.86
N GLN A 77 6.88 -22.33 14.36
CA GLN A 77 6.64 -22.95 13.05
C GLN A 77 5.31 -23.71 13.01
N GLU A 78 4.94 -24.42 14.07
CA GLU A 78 3.65 -25.11 14.17
C GLU A 78 2.47 -24.14 14.25
N GLU A 79 2.59 -23.06 15.01
CA GLU A 79 1.60 -21.95 15.06
C GLU A 79 1.43 -21.30 13.67
N LEU A 80 2.54 -21.03 12.97
CA LEU A 80 2.54 -20.50 11.61
C LEU A 80 1.93 -21.47 10.60
N HIS A 81 2.24 -22.76 10.69
CA HIS A 81 1.63 -23.79 9.84
C HIS A 81 0.14 -23.97 10.13
N LYS A 82 -0.29 -23.86 11.39
CA LYS A 82 -1.72 -23.86 11.77
C LYS A 82 -2.43 -22.62 11.22
N LYS A 83 -1.79 -21.45 11.21
CA LYS A 83 -2.31 -20.23 10.56
C LYS A 83 -2.41 -20.40 9.04
N LYS A 84 -1.34 -20.87 8.38
CA LYS A 84 -1.33 -21.18 6.93
C LYS A 84 -2.38 -22.25 6.53
N LYS A 85 -2.66 -23.24 7.38
CA LYS A 85 -3.71 -24.26 7.14
C LYS A 85 -5.13 -23.75 7.41
N LYS A 86 -5.31 -22.78 8.31
CA LYS A 86 -6.59 -22.07 8.49
C LYS A 86 -6.87 -21.12 7.34
N GLU A 87 -5.82 -20.59 6.70
CA GLU A 87 -5.87 -19.86 5.42
C GLU A 87 -5.93 -20.80 4.20
N LYS A 88 -6.61 -21.95 4.29
CA LYS A 88 -7.08 -22.62 3.07
C LYS A 88 -8.03 -21.63 2.38
N LYS A 89 -7.47 -20.87 1.45
CA LYS A 89 -8.11 -19.83 0.64
C LYS A 89 -9.47 -20.39 0.19
N GLN A 90 -10.55 -19.86 0.75
CA GLN A 90 -11.86 -20.08 0.17
C GLN A 90 -11.73 -19.62 -1.28
N ILE A 91 -11.96 -20.53 -2.22
CA ILE A 91 -11.98 -20.19 -3.63
C ILE A 91 -13.17 -19.25 -3.79
N ILE A 92 -12.89 -17.99 -4.06
CA ILE A 92 -13.93 -17.00 -4.33
C ILE A 92 -14.42 -17.27 -5.74
N THR A 93 -15.64 -17.80 -5.86
CA THR A 93 -16.30 -17.99 -7.14
C THR A 93 -16.79 -16.66 -7.71
N GLN A 94 -17.19 -16.63 -8.98
CA GLN A 94 -17.75 -15.41 -9.60
C GLN A 94 -19.00 -14.90 -8.86
N GLU A 95 -19.90 -15.80 -8.47
CA GLU A 95 -21.13 -15.48 -7.73
C GLU A 95 -20.84 -14.90 -6.35
N ASP A 96 -19.84 -15.45 -5.66
CA ASP A 96 -19.39 -14.93 -4.37
C ASP A 96 -18.76 -13.55 -4.53
N PHE A 97 -18.02 -13.35 -5.62
CA PHE A 97 -17.42 -12.07 -5.94
C PHE A 97 -18.47 -10.99 -6.24
N ILE A 98 -19.55 -11.32 -6.96
CA ILE A 98 -20.69 -10.41 -7.20
C ILE A 98 -21.27 -9.95 -5.86
N LYS A 99 -21.67 -10.89 -4.98
CA LYS A 99 -22.22 -10.58 -3.64
C LYS A 99 -21.25 -9.77 -2.78
N PHE A 100 -19.94 -10.01 -2.94
CA PHE A 100 -18.89 -9.25 -2.28
C PHE A 100 -18.82 -7.81 -2.79
N THR A 101 -18.89 -7.61 -4.11
CA THR A 101 -18.84 -6.30 -4.75
C THR A 101 -20.08 -5.44 -4.49
N GLU A 102 -21.28 -6.01 -4.53
CA GLU A 102 -22.55 -5.31 -4.29
C GLU A 102 -22.57 -4.52 -2.98
N LYS A 103 -21.97 -5.10 -1.93
CA LYS A 103 -21.94 -4.53 -0.57
C LYS A 103 -20.84 -3.48 -0.38
N ARG A 104 -19.94 -3.32 -1.35
CA ARG A 104 -18.70 -2.54 -1.23
C ARG A 104 -18.51 -1.55 -2.38
N ARG A 105 -19.62 -1.12 -2.98
CA ARG A 105 -19.61 -0.20 -4.12
C ARG A 105 -19.12 1.21 -3.80
N ASP A 106 -19.03 1.56 -2.52
CA ASP A 106 -18.46 2.81 -1.99
C ASP A 106 -16.93 2.79 -1.85
N LYS A 107 -16.28 1.63 -2.06
CA LYS A 107 -14.85 1.47 -1.78
C LYS A 107 -14.00 1.94 -2.93
N ILE A 108 -12.87 2.59 -2.60
CA ILE A 108 -11.89 3.10 -3.57
C ILE A 108 -11.48 2.05 -4.62
N TRP A 109 -11.18 0.83 -4.18
CA TRP A 109 -10.82 -0.25 -5.11
C TRP A 109 -11.94 -0.59 -6.10
N TYR A 110 -13.21 -0.46 -5.70
CA TYR A 110 -14.36 -0.71 -6.57
C TYR A 110 -14.49 0.39 -7.62
N HIS A 111 -14.35 1.65 -7.21
CA HIS A 111 -14.30 2.79 -8.13
C HIS A 111 -13.15 2.64 -9.14
N ALA A 112 -11.96 2.24 -8.67
CA ALA A 112 -10.80 2.02 -9.52
C ALA A 112 -10.99 0.84 -10.48
N LEU A 113 -11.55 -0.28 -10.01
CA LEU A 113 -11.84 -1.45 -10.85
C LEU A 113 -12.87 -1.10 -11.94
N ASN A 114 -13.91 -0.34 -11.58
CA ASN A 114 -14.91 0.12 -12.55
C ASN A 114 -14.30 1.06 -13.59
N TYR A 115 -13.48 2.03 -13.16
CA TYR A 115 -12.76 2.93 -14.06
C TYR A 115 -11.85 2.16 -15.04
N LEU A 116 -11.03 1.23 -14.55
CA LEU A 116 -10.16 0.39 -15.39
C LEU A 116 -10.96 -0.43 -16.41
N THR A 117 -12.15 -0.90 -16.03
CA THR A 117 -12.96 -1.79 -16.88
C THR A 117 -13.73 -1.05 -17.97
N PHE A 118 -14.29 0.13 -17.65
CA PHE A 118 -15.23 0.83 -18.54
C PHE A 118 -14.71 2.14 -19.12
N LYS A 119 -13.71 2.78 -18.51
CA LYS A 119 -13.24 4.12 -18.91
C LYS A 119 -11.88 4.12 -19.60
N VAL A 120 -11.13 3.02 -19.49
CA VAL A 120 -9.79 2.89 -20.05
C VAL A 120 -9.80 1.80 -21.11
N GLU A 121 -9.39 2.12 -22.34
CA GLU A 121 -9.41 1.19 -23.48
C GLU A 121 -8.43 0.03 -23.32
N ASP A 122 -7.21 0.30 -22.86
CA ASP A 122 -6.17 -0.72 -22.64
C ASP A 122 -6.24 -1.36 -21.24
N HIS A 123 -7.28 -1.01 -20.47
CA HIS A 123 -7.52 -1.44 -19.10
C HIS A 123 -6.31 -1.25 -18.17
N THR A 124 -5.49 -0.23 -18.44
CA THR A 124 -4.26 0.05 -17.71
C THR A 124 -4.20 1.51 -17.24
N SER A 125 -3.99 1.75 -15.95
CA SER A 125 -3.88 3.11 -15.41
C SER A 125 -2.83 3.22 -14.31
N SER A 126 -2.20 4.39 -14.19
CA SER A 126 -1.24 4.66 -13.11
C SER A 126 -1.96 5.02 -11.80
N LYS A 127 -1.27 4.81 -10.66
CA LYS A 127 -1.80 5.24 -9.34
C LYS A 127 -2.17 6.73 -9.32
N TYR A 128 -1.37 7.57 -9.97
CA TYR A 128 -1.55 9.02 -10.03
C TYR A 128 -2.78 9.40 -10.83
N LEU A 129 -2.96 8.80 -12.01
CA LEU A 129 -4.15 9.07 -12.84
C LEU A 129 -5.44 8.59 -12.15
N LEU A 130 -5.39 7.43 -11.48
CA LEU A 130 -6.51 6.95 -10.68
C LEU A 130 -6.83 7.92 -9.54
N TYR A 131 -5.83 8.48 -8.87
CA TYR A 131 -6.04 9.49 -7.83
C TYR A 131 -6.70 10.74 -8.41
N ASP A 132 -6.15 11.29 -9.49
CA ASP A 132 -6.66 12.53 -10.07
C ASP A 132 -8.12 12.43 -10.51
N VAL A 133 -8.51 11.30 -11.07
CA VAL A 133 -9.88 11.08 -11.55
C VAL A 133 -10.85 10.74 -10.42
N LEU A 134 -10.40 10.02 -9.37
CA LEU A 134 -11.31 9.44 -8.37
C LEU A 134 -11.29 10.15 -7.02
N LYS A 135 -10.36 11.06 -6.76
CA LYS A 135 -10.19 11.72 -5.44
C LYS A 135 -11.42 12.49 -4.96
N GLU A 136 -12.20 13.04 -5.88
CA GLU A 136 -13.42 13.79 -5.53
C GLU A 136 -14.62 12.87 -5.26
N ASP A 137 -14.74 11.77 -5.99
CA ASP A 137 -15.87 10.84 -5.88
C ASP A 137 -15.70 9.85 -4.74
N THR A 138 -14.46 9.55 -4.38
CA THR A 138 -14.12 8.67 -3.25
C THR A 138 -13.94 9.42 -1.94
N SER A 139 -13.99 10.76 -1.96
CA SER A 139 -13.99 11.55 -0.74
C SER A 139 -15.30 11.40 0.03
N LYS A 140 -15.19 11.42 1.36
CA LYS A 140 -16.34 11.55 2.25
C LYS A 140 -16.66 13.02 2.55
N SER A 141 -15.71 13.92 2.29
CA SER A 141 -15.91 15.35 2.47
C SER A 141 -16.60 15.93 1.22
N PRO A 142 -17.59 16.83 1.41
CA PRO A 142 -18.24 17.53 0.31
C PRO A 142 -17.37 18.64 -0.31
N ILE A 143 -16.28 19.02 0.36
CA ILE A 143 -15.46 20.18 0.00
C ILE A 143 -14.04 19.71 -0.35
N ASP A 144 -13.48 18.81 0.43
CA ASP A 144 -12.09 18.37 0.26
C ASP A 144 -12.01 17.03 -0.47
N PRO A 145 -11.09 16.86 -1.43
CA PRO A 145 -10.80 15.54 -1.99
C PRO A 145 -10.15 14.64 -0.93
N ILE A 146 -10.20 13.31 -1.14
CA ILE A 146 -9.53 12.39 -0.23
C ILE A 146 -8.00 12.63 -0.26
N PRO A 147 -7.31 12.60 0.90
CA PRO A 147 -5.86 12.68 0.92
C PRO A 147 -5.20 11.52 0.15
N GLU A 148 -4.13 11.83 -0.57
CA GLU A 148 -3.44 10.90 -1.48
C GLU A 148 -3.03 9.58 -0.80
N HIS A 149 -2.40 9.65 0.38
CA HIS A 149 -1.99 8.47 1.14
C HIS A 149 -3.17 7.56 1.53
N GLN A 150 -4.34 8.14 1.86
CA GLN A 150 -5.54 7.37 2.18
C GLN A 150 -6.11 6.71 0.93
N PHE A 151 -6.08 7.43 -0.20
CA PHE A 151 -6.49 6.89 -1.48
C PHE A 151 -5.63 5.70 -1.89
N TYR A 152 -4.30 5.82 -1.82
CA TYR A 152 -3.38 4.73 -2.15
C TYR A 152 -3.52 3.53 -1.23
N PHE A 153 -3.74 3.76 0.07
CA PHE A 153 -4.04 2.69 1.01
C PHE A 153 -5.32 1.92 0.60
N GLY A 154 -6.39 2.64 0.25
CA GLY A 154 -7.63 2.02 -0.25
C GLY A 154 -7.48 1.35 -1.62
N LEU A 155 -6.60 1.87 -2.46
CA LEU A 155 -6.29 1.31 -3.78
C LEU A 155 -5.52 -0.02 -3.67
N GLY A 156 -4.68 -0.20 -2.65
CA GLY A 156 -3.92 -1.43 -2.45
C GLY A 156 -4.78 -2.70 -2.34
N PHE A 157 -6.06 -2.57 -1.93
CA PHE A 157 -7.00 -3.69 -1.92
C PHE A 157 -7.29 -4.26 -3.31
N LEU A 158 -7.12 -3.46 -4.37
CA LEU A 158 -7.29 -3.89 -5.76
C LEU A 158 -6.39 -5.06 -6.11
N LEU A 159 -5.17 -5.08 -5.56
CA LEU A 159 -4.19 -6.16 -5.79
C LEU A 159 -4.53 -7.45 -5.02
N ARG A 160 -5.44 -7.40 -4.06
CA ARG A 160 -5.86 -8.58 -3.28
C ARG A 160 -7.06 -9.30 -3.90
N LEU A 161 -7.70 -8.69 -4.91
CA LEU A 161 -8.88 -9.27 -5.54
C LEU A 161 -8.48 -10.46 -6.41
N SER A 162 -9.16 -11.59 -6.19
CA SER A 162 -9.00 -12.79 -6.99
C SER A 162 -10.32 -13.51 -7.16
N ILE A 163 -10.50 -14.12 -8.33
CA ILE A 163 -11.61 -15.01 -8.67
C ILE A 163 -10.98 -16.30 -9.14
N ASP A 164 -11.44 -17.44 -8.62
CA ASP A 164 -10.93 -18.77 -8.99
C ASP A 164 -9.39 -18.86 -8.89
N ASN A 165 -8.82 -18.27 -7.82
CA ASN A 165 -7.38 -18.13 -7.57
C ASN A 165 -6.59 -17.31 -8.60
N THR A 166 -7.26 -16.66 -9.54
CA THR A 166 -6.64 -15.76 -10.52
C THR A 166 -6.80 -14.32 -10.06
N GLN A 167 -5.69 -13.58 -10.02
CA GLN A 167 -5.71 -12.17 -9.62
C GLN A 167 -6.38 -11.31 -10.68
N ILE A 168 -7.33 -10.47 -10.26
CA ILE A 168 -8.11 -9.64 -11.20
C ILE A 168 -7.25 -8.52 -11.81
N VAL A 169 -6.40 -7.91 -10.98
CA VAL A 169 -5.55 -6.78 -11.37
C VAL A 169 -4.12 -7.07 -11.00
N ARG A 170 -3.21 -6.90 -11.96
CA ARG A 170 -1.76 -6.98 -11.74
C ARG A 170 -1.15 -5.59 -11.66
N TYR A 171 -0.09 -5.48 -10.88
CA TYR A 171 0.75 -4.29 -10.84
C TYR A 171 1.91 -4.46 -11.84
N LEU A 172 2.13 -3.46 -12.67
CA LEU A 172 3.20 -3.39 -13.65
C LEU A 172 4.29 -2.43 -13.19
N SER A 173 5.50 -2.62 -13.72
CA SER A 173 6.61 -1.68 -13.55
C SER A 173 6.19 -0.26 -13.93
N GLY A 174 6.59 0.73 -13.13
CA GLY A 174 6.23 2.13 -13.33
C GLY A 174 4.88 2.55 -12.74
N GLY A 175 4.36 1.81 -11.76
CA GLY A 175 3.22 2.27 -10.96
C GLY A 175 1.85 2.09 -11.60
N LYS A 176 1.72 1.12 -12.52
CA LYS A 176 0.51 0.92 -13.32
C LYS A 176 -0.26 -0.33 -12.90
N PHE A 177 -1.57 -0.20 -12.82
CA PHE A 177 -2.52 -1.29 -12.60
C PHE A 177 -3.08 -1.73 -13.94
N LYS A 178 -3.13 -3.03 -14.19
CA LYS A 178 -3.71 -3.61 -15.42
C LYS A 178 -4.63 -4.77 -15.08
N ILE A 179 -5.79 -4.84 -15.74
CA ILE A 179 -6.69 -6.00 -15.62
C ILE A 179 -5.98 -7.25 -16.19
N ASN A 180 -5.98 -8.33 -15.41
CA ASN A 180 -5.34 -9.62 -15.68
C ASN A 180 -6.35 -10.78 -15.60
N PHE A 181 -7.62 -10.48 -15.85
CA PHE A 181 -8.72 -11.45 -15.93
C PHE A 181 -9.49 -11.21 -17.22
N ASP A 182 -10.42 -12.11 -17.57
CA ASP A 182 -11.29 -11.89 -18.72
C ASP A 182 -12.16 -10.64 -18.53
N ILE A 183 -11.97 -9.66 -19.41
CA ILE A 183 -12.65 -8.35 -19.37
C ILE A 183 -14.17 -8.54 -19.48
N GLU A 184 -14.65 -9.48 -20.30
CA GLU A 184 -16.09 -9.67 -20.49
C GLU A 184 -16.75 -10.19 -19.21
N ILE A 185 -16.05 -11.07 -18.48
CA ILE A 185 -16.54 -11.58 -17.20
C ILE A 185 -16.55 -10.46 -16.15
N ILE A 186 -15.48 -9.67 -16.06
CA ILE A 186 -15.43 -8.53 -15.13
C ILE A 186 -16.53 -7.50 -15.45
N LYS A 187 -16.77 -7.20 -16.73
CA LYS A 187 -17.86 -6.31 -17.15
C LYS A 187 -19.22 -6.81 -16.66
N LYS A 188 -19.55 -8.09 -16.90
CA LYS A 188 -20.81 -8.70 -16.44
C LYS A 188 -20.97 -8.62 -14.93
N ILE A 189 -19.92 -8.97 -14.19
CA ILE A 189 -19.91 -8.91 -12.72
C ILE A 189 -20.19 -7.48 -12.24
N LEU A 190 -19.52 -6.48 -12.81
CA LEU A 190 -19.68 -5.08 -12.39
C LEU A 190 -21.02 -4.48 -12.83
N GLU A 191 -21.56 -4.91 -13.97
CA GLU A 191 -22.90 -4.55 -14.43
C GLU A 191 -23.97 -5.10 -13.48
N GLU A 192 -23.83 -6.35 -13.05
CA GLU A 192 -24.73 -7.00 -12.11
C GLU A 192 -24.65 -6.38 -10.70
N ALA A 193 -23.44 -6.11 -10.22
CA ALA A 193 -23.24 -5.43 -8.94
C ALA A 193 -23.75 -3.98 -8.95
N GLY A 194 -23.64 -3.31 -10.10
CA GLY A 194 -24.09 -1.93 -10.34
C GLY A 194 -23.00 -0.87 -10.16
N PRO A 195 -23.31 0.41 -10.46
CA PRO A 195 -22.32 1.48 -10.51
C PRO A 195 -21.70 1.80 -9.13
N PRO A 196 -20.51 2.43 -9.09
CA PRO A 196 -19.90 2.91 -7.85
C PRO A 196 -20.81 3.90 -7.11
N ILE A 197 -20.80 3.84 -5.77
CA ILE A 197 -21.66 4.68 -4.92
C ILE A 197 -20.82 5.81 -4.33
N ILE A 198 -21.17 7.04 -4.68
CA ILE A 198 -20.60 8.23 -4.07
C ILE A 198 -21.32 8.48 -2.74
N THR A 199 -20.56 8.52 -1.64
CA THR A 199 -21.12 8.68 -0.28
C THR A 199 -21.07 10.11 0.24
N LYS A 200 -20.45 11.04 -0.51
CA LYS A 200 -20.33 12.44 -0.08
C LYS A 200 -21.70 13.12 -0.01
N PRO A 201 -21.96 13.95 1.02
CA PRO A 201 -23.19 14.72 1.09
C PRO A 201 -23.19 15.77 -0.02
N VAL A 202 -24.34 15.94 -0.68
CA VAL A 202 -24.52 17.00 -1.69
C VAL A 202 -24.96 18.26 -0.95
N ILE A 203 -24.06 19.24 -0.83
CA ILE A 203 -24.42 20.56 -0.31
C ILE A 203 -24.89 21.41 -1.49
N GLU A 204 -26.15 21.81 -1.49
CA GLU A 204 -26.70 22.76 -2.47
C GLU A 204 -25.98 24.11 -2.39
N ASP A 205 -25.76 24.76 -3.54
CA ASP A 205 -24.95 25.98 -3.63
C ASP A 205 -25.52 27.15 -2.78
N ASP A 206 -26.84 27.17 -2.57
CA ASP A 206 -27.48 28.18 -1.73
C ASP A 206 -27.14 28.00 -0.25
N VAL A 207 -27.00 26.76 0.19
CA VAL A 207 -26.58 26.42 1.56
C VAL A 207 -25.11 26.79 1.77
N LYS A 208 -24.24 26.56 0.76
CA LYS A 208 -22.83 27.00 0.80
C LYS A 208 -22.71 28.52 0.94
N LYS A 209 -23.50 29.29 0.19
CA LYS A 209 -23.50 30.75 0.27
C LYS A 209 -23.93 31.25 1.65
N ASN A 210 -24.87 30.56 2.29
CA ASN A 210 -25.30 30.92 3.64
C ASN A 210 -24.21 30.64 4.68
N TYR A 211 -23.56 29.47 4.64
CA TYR A 211 -22.42 29.18 5.51
C TYR A 211 -21.27 30.17 5.36
N PHE A 212 -20.96 30.58 4.12
CA PHE A 212 -19.92 31.58 3.87
C PHE A 212 -20.29 32.96 4.43
N LYS A 213 -21.56 33.37 4.27
CA LYS A 213 -22.06 34.62 4.85
C LYS A 213 -22.05 34.60 6.37
N ASP A 214 -22.35 33.47 6.99
CA ASP A 214 -22.37 33.35 8.44
C ASP A 214 -20.94 33.32 9.00
N PHE A 215 -20.01 32.62 8.35
CA PHE A 215 -18.58 32.66 8.68
C PHE A 215 -17.99 34.08 8.61
N LEU A 216 -18.37 34.88 7.60
CA LEU A 216 -17.91 36.27 7.47
C LEU A 216 -18.54 37.24 8.48
N LYS A 217 -19.65 36.84 9.14
CA LYS A 217 -20.30 37.65 10.18
C LYS A 217 -19.78 37.35 11.58
N ASP A 218 -19.13 36.20 11.78
CA ASP A 218 -18.42 35.93 13.02
C ASP A 218 -17.22 36.90 13.08
N ASP A 219 -17.30 37.87 13.98
CA ASP A 219 -16.16 38.73 14.31
C ASP A 219 -15.09 37.84 14.92
N PHE A 220 -13.97 37.64 14.20
CA PHE A 220 -12.79 36.90 14.67
C PHE A 220 -12.04 37.61 15.81
N THR A 221 -12.71 38.47 16.58
CA THR A 221 -12.13 39.31 17.63
C THR A 221 -11.72 38.54 18.89
N ASP A 222 -12.04 37.24 18.97
CA ASP A 222 -11.68 36.36 20.09
C ASP A 222 -10.43 35.48 19.83
N ILE A 223 -9.58 35.84 18.84
CA ILE A 223 -8.28 35.18 18.58
C ILE A 223 -7.11 36.08 18.97
#